data_AF-A0A945HHJ6-F1
#
_entry.id   AF-A0A945HHJ6-F1
#
_cell.length_a   1.000
_cell.length_b   1.000
_cell.length_c   1.000
_cell.angle_alpha   90.00
_cell.angle_beta   90.00
_cell.angle_gamma   90.00
#
_symmetry.space_group_name_H-M   'P 1'
#
loop_
_entity.id
_entity.type
_entity.pdbx_description
1 polymer ?
#
loop_
_entity_poly.entity_id
_entity_poly.type
_entity_poly.pdbx_seq_one_letter_code
_entity_poly.pdbx_strand_id
1 'polypeptide(L)' 'FEISKSDEKELDVYEDFPTLYKKHYFYYYGKRVMTYTMVRKSVFTFPTERYLNIVKRGYKDCGLNQKLLNQGLKG' A
#
# COMPACT_ATOMS: atom_id res chain seq x y z
N PHE A 1 11.93 3.94 -2.39
CA PHE A 1 11.95 5.41 -2.47
C PHE A 1 12.39 5.96 -1.14
N GLU A 2 13.16 7.04 -1.16
CA GLU A 2 13.50 7.83 0.03
C GLU A 2 12.53 9.01 0.05
N ILE A 3 11.86 9.25 1.18
CA ILE A 3 10.85 10.29 1.31
C ILE A 3 11.33 11.36 2.29
N SER A 4 11.00 12.61 1.99
CA SER A 4 11.27 13.74 2.87
C SER A 4 10.13 13.95 3.88
N LYS A 5 10.35 14.82 4.88
CA LYS A 5 9.32 15.15 5.87
C LYS A 5 8.11 15.87 5.27
N SER A 6 8.28 16.59 4.16
CA SER A 6 7.16 17.22 3.45
C SER A 6 6.31 16.18 2.73
N ASP A 7 6.94 15.20 2.07
CA ASP A 7 6.24 14.12 1.38
C ASP A 7 5.41 13.30 2.38
N GLU A 8 5.96 13.03 3.58
CA GLU A 8 5.22 12.35 4.65
C GLU A 8 3.96 13.12 5.05
N LYS A 9 4.02 14.45 5.14
CA LYS A 9 2.85 15.28 5.51
C LYS A 9 1.78 15.27 4.41
N GLU A 10 2.19 15.30 3.14
CA GLU A 10 1.24 15.20 2.02
C GLU A 10 0.56 13.84 1.97
N LEU A 11 1.32 12.76 2.22
CA LEU A 11 0.78 11.41 2.34
C LEU A 11 -0.20 11.29 3.51
N ASP A 12 0.09 11.91 4.65
CA ASP A 12 -0.82 11.89 5.80
C ASP A 12 -2.18 12.53 5.51
N VAL A 13 -2.18 13.62 4.73
CA VAL A 13 -3.41 14.28 4.28
C VAL A 13 -4.14 13.40 3.27
N TYR A 14 -3.43 12.77 2.34
CA TYR A 14 -4.03 11.90 1.32
C TYR A 14 -4.67 10.64 1.92
N GLU A 15 -4.00 10.01 2.89
CA GLU A 15 -4.43 8.76 3.54
C GLU A 15 -5.40 8.98 4.71
N ASP A 16 -5.81 10.22 4.96
CA ASP A 16 -6.71 10.63 6.05
C ASP A 16 -6.28 10.03 7.41
N PHE A 17 -4.97 10.18 7.70
CA PHE A 17 -4.36 9.72 8.96
C PHE A 17 -4.73 10.68 10.10
N PRO A 18 -5.07 10.18 11.31
CA PRO A 18 -5.09 8.77 11.76
C PRO A 18 -6.47 8.10 11.68
N THR A 19 -7.44 8.70 10.99
CA THR A 19 -8.85 8.26 11.04
C THR A 19 -9.08 7.01 10.20
N LEU A 20 -8.68 7.05 8.93
CA LEU A 20 -8.93 5.97 7.97
C LEU A 20 -7.79 4.92 7.99
N TYR A 21 -6.55 5.42 7.91
CA TYR A 21 -5.33 4.61 7.98
C TYR A 21 -4.45 5.02 9.16
N LYS A 22 -3.68 4.06 9.69
CA LYS A 22 -2.64 4.26 10.71
C LYS A 22 -1.26 3.91 10.15
N LYS A 23 -0.25 4.64 10.59
CA LYS A 23 1.15 4.35 10.28
C LYS A 23 1.63 3.09 10.99
N HIS A 24 2.34 2.25 10.27
CA HIS A 24 2.99 1.05 10.75
C HIS A 24 4.44 1.04 10.27
N TYR A 25 5.37 0.85 11.21
CA TYR A 25 6.80 0.82 10.94
C TYR A 25 7.34 -0.58 11.16
N PHE A 26 8.14 -1.07 10.22
CA PHE A 26 8.83 -2.36 10.34
C PHE A 26 10.23 -2.28 9.75
N TYR A 27 11.06 -3.27 10.06
CA TYR A 27 12.39 -3.40 9.50
C TYR A 27 12.39 -4.41 8.35
N TYR A 28 12.93 -4.01 7.20
CA TYR A 28 13.09 -4.86 6.03
C TYR A 28 14.51 -4.73 5.51
N TYR A 29 15.25 -5.85 5.48
CA TYR A 29 16.68 -5.88 5.16
C TYR A 29 17.50 -4.80 5.90
N GLY A 30 17.26 -4.63 7.21
CA GLY A 30 17.94 -3.65 8.05
C GLY A 30 17.52 -2.18 7.85
N LYS A 31 16.60 -1.90 6.92
CA LYS A 31 16.05 -0.56 6.70
C LYS A 31 14.69 -0.42 7.37
N ARG A 32 14.45 0.72 8.03
CA ARG A 32 13.15 1.05 8.61
C ARG A 32 12.21 1.52 7.50
N VAL A 33 11.10 0.81 7.32
CA VAL A 33 10.08 1.07 6.31
C VAL A 33 8.80 1.51 7.02
N MET A 34 8.17 2.58 6.53
CA MET A 34 6.86 3.05 6.96
C MET A 34 5.80 2.63 5.94
N THR A 35 4.66 2.17 6.44
CA THR A 35 3.47 1.78 5.66
C THR A 35 2.20 2.28 6.31
N TYR A 36 1.14 2.45 5.52
CA TYR A 36 -0.19 2.77 6.01
C TYR A 36 -1.05 1.51 6.08
N THR A 37 -1.78 1.33 7.17
CA THR A 37 -2.65 0.17 7.40
C THR A 37 -4.03 0.63 7.83
N MET A 38 -5.09 0.03 7.28
CA MET A 38 -6.46 0.48 7.57
C MET A 38 -6.81 0.25 9.05
N VAL A 39 -7.41 1.24 9.71
CA VAL A 39 -7.74 1.17 11.14
C VAL A 39 -8.93 0.25 11.40
N ARG A 40 -9.98 0.36 10.59
CA ARG A 40 -11.19 -0.46 10.66
C ARG A 40 -11.26 -1.35 9.43
N LYS A 41 -11.08 -2.66 9.61
CA LYS A 41 -11.24 -3.63 8.51
C LYS A 41 -12.74 -3.82 8.25
N SER A 42 -13.18 -3.44 7.05
CA SER A 42 -14.50 -3.80 6.55
C SER A 42 -14.53 -5.26 6.09
N VAL A 43 -15.74 -5.76 5.80
CA VAL A 43 -15.91 -7.08 5.17
C VAL A 43 -15.10 -7.12 3.89
N PHE A 44 -14.36 -8.21 3.69
CA PHE A 44 -13.55 -8.40 2.49
C PHE A 44 -14.41 -8.22 1.25
N THR A 45 -13.99 -7.29 0.39
CA THR A 45 -14.66 -6.96 -0.86
C THR A 45 -13.61 -6.87 -1.95
N PHE A 46 -13.91 -7.47 -3.10
CA PHE A 46 -12.99 -7.40 -4.23
C PHE A 46 -12.86 -5.94 -4.72
N PRO A 47 -11.63 -5.49 -5.06
CA PRO A 47 -11.43 -4.18 -5.61
C PRO A 47 -12.13 -4.04 -6.96
N THR A 48 -12.45 -2.80 -7.33
CA THR A 48 -12.95 -2.50 -8.68
C THR A 48 -11.90 -2.83 -9.73
N GLU A 49 -12.36 -3.16 -10.95
CA GLU A 49 -11.47 -3.49 -12.06
C GLU A 49 -10.46 -2.36 -12.34
N ARG A 50 -10.90 -1.10 -12.24
CA ARG A 50 -10.03 0.07 -12.39
C ARG A 50 -8.90 0.08 -11.37
N TYR A 51 -9.21 -0.12 -10.08
CA TYR A 51 -8.20 -0.14 -9.02
C TYR A 51 -7.23 -1.31 -9.22
N LEU A 52 -7.76 -2.49 -9.54
CA LEU A 52 -6.95 -3.68 -9.79
C LEU A 52 -5.99 -3.50 -10.98
N ASN A 53 -6.44 -2.84 -12.06
CA ASN A 53 -5.61 -2.57 -13.23
C ASN A 53 -4.46 -1.60 -12.93
N ILE A 54 -4.68 -0.62 -12.05
CA ILE A 54 -3.63 0.29 -11.56
C ILE A 54 -2.57 -0.50 -10.78
N VAL A 55 -3.00 -1.41 -9.88
CA VAL A 55 -2.09 -2.27 -9.12
C VAL A 55 -1.27 -3.18 -10.04
N LYS A 56 -1.92 -3.83 -11.03
CA LYS A 56 -1.23 -4.67 -12.03
C LYS A 56 -0.18 -3.89 -12.81
N ARG A 57 -0.50 -2.66 -13.22
CA ARG A 57 0.45 -1.77 -13.90
C ARG A 57 1.63 -1.41 -12.99
N GLY A 58 1.36 -1.05 -11.72
CA GLY A 58 2.42 -0.77 -10.74
C GLY A 58 3.37 -1.94 -10.51
N TYR A 59 2.86 -3.18 -10.47
CA TYR A 59 3.71 -4.38 -10.40
C TYR A 59 4.63 -4.51 -11.61
N LYS A 60 4.13 -4.22 -12.82
CA LYS A 60 4.94 -4.24 -14.05
C LYS A 60 5.99 -3.15 -14.06
N ASP A 61 5.61 -1.92 -13.69
CA ASP A 61 6.49 -0.75 -13.71
C ASP A 61 7.62 -0.87 -12.67
N CYS A 62 7.34 -1.48 -11.52
CA CYS A 62 8.32 -1.74 -10.46
C CYS A 62 9.09 -3.08 -10.63
N GLY A 63 8.86 -3.83 -11.72
CA GLY A 63 9.51 -5.13 -11.94
C GLY A 63 9.20 -6.20 -10.88
N LEU A 64 8.06 -6.09 -10.20
CA LEU A 64 7.63 -7.01 -9.15
C LEU A 64 7.09 -8.31 -9.74
N ASN A 65 7.24 -9.40 -8.99
CA ASN A 65 6.78 -10.71 -9.42
C ASN A 65 5.24 -10.79 -9.43
N GLN A 66 4.65 -10.84 -10.62
CA GLN A 66 3.20 -10.96 -10.81
C GLN A 66 2.60 -12.23 -10.23
N LYS A 67 3.40 -13.29 -9.98
CA LYS A 67 2.92 -14.51 -9.34
C LYS A 67 2.36 -14.23 -7.93
N LEU A 68 2.99 -13.31 -7.18
CA LEU A 68 2.54 -12.92 -5.84
C LEU A 68 1.17 -12.22 -5.90
N LEU A 69 0.99 -11.33 -6.88
CA LEU A 69 -0.29 -10.65 -7.11
C LEU A 69 -1.39 -11.67 -7.43
N ASN A 70 -1.11 -12.61 -8.35
CA ASN A 70 -2.07 -13.64 -8.73
C ASN A 70 -2.38 -14.62 -7.58
N GLN A 71 -1.43 -14.88 -6.68
CA GLN A 71 -1.67 -15.67 -5.47
C GLN A 71 -2.62 -14.94 -4.50
N GLY A 72 -2.43 -13.64 -4.29
CA GLY A 72 -3.31 -12.84 -3.42
C GLY A 72 -4.73 -12.69 -3.96
N LEU A 73 -4.92 -12.79 -5.29
CA LEU A 73 -6.23 -12.74 -5.94
C LEU A 73 -6.98 -14.08 -5.95
N LYS A 74 -6.32 -15.19 -5.58
CA LYS A 74 -6.92 -16.53 -5.71
C LYS A 74 -7.93 -16.89 -4.63
N GLY A 75 -8.02 -16.12 -3.54
CA GLY A 75 -9.02 -16.30 -2.48
C GLY A 75 -8.84 -17.58 -1.68
#